data_AF-A0A7C5D7V0-F1
#
_entry.id   AF-A0A7C5D7V0-F1
#
_cell.length_a   1.000
_cell.length_b   1.000
_cell.length_c   1.000
_cell.angle_alpha   90.00
_cell.angle_beta   90.00
_cell.angle_gamma   90.00
#
_symmetry.space_group_name_H-M   'P 1'
#
loop_
_entity.id
_entity.type
_entity.pdbx_description
1 polymer ?
#
loop_
_entity_poly.entity_id
_entity_poly.type
_entity_poly.pdbx_seq_one_letter_code
_entity_poly.pdbx_strand_id
1 'polypeptide(L)'
;LASMLLRFEDVLNRAAVDASPNQITTYLYELVTLFMRFYEQNPILKEGVDEKTKMSRLQLADLTAKTIKRGLDILGIKVVDKL
;
A
#
# COMPACT_ATOMS: atom_id res chain seq x y z
N LEU A 1 0.12 8.90 2.19
CA LEU A 1 -0.35 7.54 1.86
C LEU A 1 -1.24 7.54 0.61
N ALA A 2 -2.39 8.21 0.62
CA ALA A 2 -3.32 8.25 -0.52
C ALA A 2 -2.64 8.64 -1.86
N SER A 3 -1.84 9.70 -1.88
CA SER A 3 -1.10 10.11 -3.09
C SER A 3 -0.12 9.05 -3.59
N MET A 4 0.44 8.23 -2.71
CA MET A 4 1.36 7.16 -3.09
C MET A 4 0.59 5.99 -3.71
N LEU A 5 -0.61 5.68 -3.21
CA LEU A 5 -1.50 4.67 -3.79
C LEU A 5 -1.92 5.04 -5.22
N LEU A 6 -2.20 6.32 -5.48
CA LEU A 6 -2.54 6.81 -6.82
C LEU A 6 -1.38 6.67 -7.82
N ARG A 7 -0.13 6.71 -7.35
CA ARG A 7 1.06 6.55 -8.20
C ARG A 7 1.33 5.10 -8.64
N PHE A 8 0.56 4.13 -8.16
CA PHE A 8 0.79 2.72 -8.47
C PHE A 8 0.75 2.46 -9.99
N GLU A 9 -0.24 3.02 -10.68
CA GLU A 9 -0.39 2.86 -12.13
C GLU A 9 0.80 3.45 -12.90
N ASP A 10 1.25 4.65 -12.53
CA ASP A 10 2.42 5.29 -13.14
C ASP A 10 3.69 4.45 -12.97
N VAL A 11 3.88 3.86 -11.79
CA VAL A 11 5.02 2.99 -11.51
C VAL A 11 4.96 1.71 -12.34
N LEU A 12 3.78 1.10 -12.48
CA LEU A 12 3.59 -0.07 -13.33
C LEU A 12 3.89 0.24 -14.80
N ASN A 13 3.38 1.36 -15.31
CA ASN A 13 3.62 1.78 -16.69
C ASN A 13 5.11 2.03 -16.95
N ARG A 14 5.81 2.72 -16.04
CA ARG A 14 7.26 2.94 -16.15
C ARG A 14 8.05 1.63 -16.09
N ALA A 15 7.72 0.76 -15.14
CA ALA A 15 8.40 -0.54 -15.00
C ALA A 15 8.21 -1.41 -16.24
N ALA A 16 7.04 -1.32 -16.90
CA ALA A 16 6.76 -2.02 -18.16
C ALA A 16 7.55 -1.44 -19.34
N VAL A 17 7.60 -0.11 -19.47
CA VAL A 17 8.36 0.58 -20.54
C VAL A 17 9.86 0.35 -20.39
N ASP A 18 10.38 0.47 -19.18
CA ASP A 18 11.82 0.34 -18.88
C ASP A 18 12.26 -1.12 -18.69
N ALA A 19 11.34 -2.09 -18.84
CA ALA A 19 11.56 -3.51 -18.54
C ALA A 19 12.25 -3.76 -17.18
N SER A 20 11.89 -2.94 -16.19
CA SER A 20 12.60 -2.81 -14.91
C SER A 20 11.68 -3.15 -13.72
N PRO A 21 11.50 -4.44 -13.37
CA PRO A 21 10.63 -4.86 -12.28
C PRO A 21 11.10 -4.39 -10.88
N ASN A 22 12.38 -4.04 -10.75
CA ASN A 22 12.93 -3.47 -9.52
C ASN A 22 12.23 -2.16 -9.09
N GLN A 23 11.68 -1.39 -10.04
CA GLN A 23 10.93 -0.17 -9.76
C GLN A 23 9.67 -0.48 -8.95
N ILE A 24 9.00 -1.58 -9.27
CA ILE A 24 7.81 -2.06 -8.54
C ILE A 24 8.21 -2.44 -7.11
N THR A 25 9.31 -3.19 -6.93
CA THR A 25 9.77 -3.58 -5.60
C THR A 25 10.15 -2.38 -4.72
N THR A 26 10.82 -1.38 -5.30
CA THR A 26 11.18 -0.15 -4.58
C THR A 26 9.94 0.61 -4.15
N TYR A 27 8.97 0.77 -5.06
CA TYR A 27 7.69 1.40 -4.74
C TYR A 27 6.94 0.67 -3.62
N LEU A 28 6.86 -0.66 -3.67
CA LEU A 28 6.20 -1.46 -2.65
C LEU A 28 6.87 -1.29 -1.28
N TYR A 29 8.20 -1.26 -1.24
CA TYR A 29 8.97 -1.03 -0.01
C TYR A 29 8.67 0.35 0.59
N GLU A 30 8.67 1.39 -0.24
CA GLU A 30 8.32 2.75 0.18
C GLU A 30 6.87 2.83 0.69
N LEU A 31 5.94 2.14 0.02
CA LEU A 31 4.53 2.07 0.41
C LEU A 31 4.33 1.43 1.77
N VAL A 32 4.97 0.29 2.03
CA VAL A 32 4.94 -0.36 3.34
C VAL A 32 5.53 0.56 4.42
N THR A 33 6.68 1.17 4.14
CA THR A 33 7.34 2.08 5.09
C THR A 33 6.44 3.28 5.45
N LEU A 34 5.78 3.88 4.44
CA LEU A 34 4.85 4.98 4.65
C LEU A 34 3.60 4.54 5.40
N PHE A 35 3.09 3.34 5.11
CA PHE A 35 1.94 2.77 5.81
C PHE A 35 2.24 2.51 7.29
N MET A 36 3.41 1.97 7.63
CA MET A 36 3.80 1.75 9.03
C MET A 36 3.84 3.06 9.82
N ARG A 37 4.45 4.12 9.26
CA ARG A 37 4.44 5.45 9.87
C ARG A 37 3.02 6.01 10.03
N PHE A 38 2.17 5.83 9.02
CA PHE A 38 0.77 6.24 9.08
C PHE A 38 0.03 5.51 10.21
N TYR A 39 0.20 4.20 10.33
CA TYR A 39 -0.44 3.37 11.35
C TYR A 39 0.00 3.77 12.78
N GLU A 40 1.30 4.04 12.99
CA GLU A 40 1.83 4.51 14.27
C GLU A 40 1.29 5.88 14.67
N GLN A 41 1.23 6.81 13.71
CA GLN A 41 0.79 8.19 13.96
C GLN A 41 -0.73 8.34 14.05
N ASN A 42 -1.50 7.42 13.45
CA ASN A 42 -2.95 7.51 13.34
C ASN A 42 -3.64 6.24 13.88
N PRO A 43 -3.85 6.16 15.21
CA PRO A 43 -4.52 5.01 15.80
C PRO A 43 -5.91 4.78 15.20
N ILE A 44 -6.14 3.59 14.63
CA ILE A 44 -7.38 3.26 13.92
C ILE A 44 -8.47 2.74 14.88
N LEU A 45 -8.06 1.99 15.90
CA LEU A 45 -8.97 1.27 16.81
C LEU A 45 -8.99 1.84 18.23
N LYS A 46 -8.41 3.03 18.48
CA LYS A 46 -8.47 3.66 19.80
C LYS A 46 -9.87 4.19 20.10
N GLU A 47 -10.23 4.13 21.38
CA GLU A 47 -11.42 4.79 21.90
C GLU A 47 -11.33 6.31 21.68
N GLY A 48 -12.44 6.94 21.30
CA GLY A 48 -12.51 8.38 21.00
C GLY A 48 -12.25 8.78 19.55
N VAL A 49 -11.99 7.85 18.63
CA VAL A 49 -11.92 8.13 17.19
C VAL A 49 -13.32 8.13 16.59
N ASP A 50 -13.69 9.24 15.95
CA ASP A 50 -14.96 9.36 15.21
C ASP A 50 -15.12 8.24 14.18
N GLU A 51 -16.33 7.72 14.05
CA GLU A 51 -16.63 6.57 13.20
C GLU A 51 -16.29 6.81 11.72
N LYS A 52 -16.50 8.03 11.21
CA LYS A 52 -16.11 8.37 9.82
C LYS A 52 -14.60 8.36 9.65
N THR A 53 -13.86 8.85 10.65
CA THR A 53 -12.39 8.85 10.62
C THR A 53 -11.84 7.44 10.71
N LYS A 54 -12.42 6.59 11.57
CA LYS A 54 -12.09 5.17 11.67
C LYS A 54 -12.32 4.44 10.34
N MET A 55 -13.48 4.63 9.72
CA MET A 55 -13.80 4.02 8.42
C MET A 55 -12.84 4.49 7.32
N SER A 56 -12.53 5.79 7.25
CA SER A 56 -11.58 6.32 6.27
C SER A 56 -10.18 5.70 6.42
N ARG A 57 -9.69 5.59 7.66
CA ARG A 57 -8.38 4.96 7.93
C ARG A 57 -8.37 3.47 7.58
N LEU A 58 -9.45 2.74 7.85
CA LEU A 58 -9.60 1.34 7.47
C LEU A 58 -9.62 1.16 5.95
N GLN A 59 -10.33 2.02 5.22
CA GLN A 59 -10.35 2.00 3.76
C GLN A 59 -8.95 2.24 3.17
N LEU A 60 -8.19 3.17 3.74
CA LEU A 60 -6.80 3.39 3.33
C LEU A 60 -5.91 2.15 3.60
N ALA A 61 -6.10 1.48 4.73
CA ALA A 61 -5.36 0.26 5.06
C ALA A 61 -5.71 -0.90 4.12
N ASP A 62 -7.00 -1.12 3.85
CA ASP A 62 -7.49 -2.14 2.92
C ASP A 62 -6.98 -1.88 1.49
N LEU A 63 -7.05 -0.63 1.02
CA LEU A 63 -6.52 -0.25 -0.29
C LEU A 63 -5.00 -0.49 -0.37
N THR A 64 -4.26 -0.14 0.69
CA THR A 64 -2.82 -0.39 0.77
C THR A 64 -2.50 -1.89 0.67
N ALA A 65 -3.23 -2.74 1.40
CA ALA A 65 -3.05 -4.18 1.36
C ALA A 65 -3.33 -4.75 -0.04
N LYS A 66 -4.41 -4.29 -0.71
CA LYS A 66 -4.75 -4.69 -2.08
C LYS A 66 -3.67 -4.27 -3.08
N THR A 67 -3.14 -3.06 -2.98
CA THR A 67 -2.06 -2.57 -3.84
C THR A 67 -0.79 -3.40 -3.66
N ILE A 68 -0.41 -3.71 -2.41
CA ILE A 68 0.77 -4.55 -2.14
C ILE A 68 0.59 -5.95 -2.72
N LYS A 69 -0.57 -6.59 -2.46
CA LYS A 69 -0.89 -7.91 -2.99
C LYS A 69 -0.82 -7.93 -4.51
N ARG A 70 -1.35 -6.89 -5.17
CA ARG A 70 -1.33 -6.79 -6.63
C ARG A 70 0.09 -6.59 -7.18
N GLY A 71 0.90 -5.74 -6.55
CA GLY A 71 2.29 -5.54 -6.96
C GLY A 71 3.13 -6.80 -6.82
N LEU A 72 2.94 -7.57 -5.74
CA LEU A 72 3.62 -8.84 -5.53
C LEU A 72 3.15 -9.92 -6.51
N ASP A 73 1.85 -9.98 -6.80
CA ASP A 73 1.26 -10.88 -7.82
C ASP A 73 1.86 -10.63 -9.22
N ILE A 74 2.03 -9.36 -9.61
CA ILE A 74 2.69 -8.97 -10.86
C ILE A 74 4.15 -9.44 -10.91
N LEU A 75 4.85 -9.44 -9.77
CA LEU A 75 6.21 -9.94 -9.64
C LEU A 75 6.28 -11.48 -9.56
N GLY A 76 5.14 -12.18 -9.57
CA GLY A 76 5.06 -13.63 -9.41
C GLY A 76 5.28 -14.12 -7.98
N ILE A 77 5.24 -13.22 -7.00
CA ILE A 77 5.43 -13.53 -5.58
C ILE A 77 4.06 -13.80 -4.94
N LYS A 78 3.84 -15.04 -4.52
CA LYS A 78 2.61 -15.40 -3.78
C LYS A 78 2.67 -14.81 -2.38
N VAL A 79 1.61 -14.09 -2.01
CA VAL A 79 1.43 -13.53 -0.67
C VAL A 79 0.63 -14.49 0.18
N VAL A 80 1.10 -14.77 1.39
CA VAL A 80 0.34 -15.50 2.41
C VAL A 80 -0.57 -14.52 3.16
N ASP A 81 -1.84 -14.88 3.39
CA ASP A 81 -2.80 -13.97 4.03
C ASP A 81 -2.50 -13.74 5.53
N LYS A 82 -1.70 -14.61 6.15
CA LYS A 82 -1.08 -14.44 7.49
C LYS A 82 0.29 -15.12 7.49
N LEU A 83 1.27 -14.45 8.11
CA LEU A 83 2.58 -15.02 8.47
C LEU A 83 2.46 -15.84 9.76
#